data_AF-A0A6J1JDJ0-F1
#
_entry.id   AF-A0A6J1JDJ0-F1
#
_cell.length_a   1.000
_cell.length_b   1.000
_cell.length_c   1.000
_cell.angle_alpha   90.00
_cell.angle_beta   90.00
_cell.angle_gamma   90.00
#
_symmetry.space_group_name_H-M   'P 1'
#
loop_
_entity.id
_entity.type
_entity.pdbx_description
1 polymer ?
#
loop_
_entity_poly.entity_id
_entity_poly.type
_entity_poly.pdbx_seq_one_letter_code
_entity_poly.pdbx_strand_id
1 'polypeptide(L)'
;MAPKRSKSQNLLQDPHGMFGGMVVLLIEKGVQARRLQIWKQKLVQMGACIEDRLSKRVSHIFAASSDALLQKLDGERLARFGRKVLSYEWLEDSLRSGERASEDLYTVNVGLDGENGRDEPQPSISKKLKLSPNNSEEGSVESGGDSIAPTLVTKTATDQTVTNPRTSDSLNSNVKLVQTSMSYSPPDLNKNITDIFGKLINIYRALGDERRSFSYYKAIPVIEELPFKIESIDQVKHLPAIGKSLQDHIQEILTTGKLSKLEHFETDEKVRTISLFGEVWGIGPATALRLYDKGCRTLDDLQKESLTHAQKIGLKYFDDIKQRIPRNEVGCFTLAVFATLAYVSGSYCLWRIISAREVVLWRYGHCNHTSRWEKGTDSGVDTYFGLCTYPGRELRHRIDLKVYPRDIYAFGLLAWTGNDVLNRRLRLVAESKGFRMDDTGLYPATQGSGGKRGAKGSASLKFDTEKEIFEFLGFPWLEPHQRNL
;
A
#
# COMPACT_ATOMS: atom_id res chain seq x y z
N MET A 1 -40.53 12.55 4.24
CA MET A 1 -39.77 13.29 5.28
C MET A 1 -38.61 12.41 5.74
N ALA A 2 -37.38 12.91 5.82
CA ALA A 2 -36.24 12.14 6.33
C ALA A 2 -36.27 12.06 7.88
N PRO A 3 -35.77 10.98 8.50
CA PRO A 3 -35.68 10.88 9.96
C PRO A 3 -34.74 11.96 10.50
N LYS A 4 -35.15 12.61 11.60
CA LYS A 4 -34.36 13.68 12.24
C LYS A 4 -33.04 13.10 12.76
N ARG A 5 -31.93 13.82 12.54
CA ARG A 5 -30.66 13.53 13.23
C ARG A 5 -30.89 13.47 14.73
N SER A 6 -30.41 12.41 15.37
CA SER A 6 -30.31 12.38 16.83
C SER A 6 -29.51 13.59 17.31
N LYS A 7 -30.02 14.30 18.32
CA LYS A 7 -29.26 15.37 18.98
C LYS A 7 -28.11 14.75 19.75
N SER A 8 -27.01 15.50 19.90
CA SER A 8 -25.94 15.15 20.82
C SER A 8 -26.52 14.95 22.24
N GLN A 9 -26.53 13.71 22.73
CA GLN A 9 -26.73 13.46 24.13
C GLN A 9 -25.56 14.10 24.88
N ASN A 10 -25.84 14.91 25.90
CA ASN A 10 -24.84 15.18 26.93
C ASN A 10 -24.63 13.85 27.66
N LEU A 11 -23.50 13.21 27.37
CA LEU A 11 -23.16 11.91 27.92
C LEU A 11 -22.86 12.08 29.41
N LEU A 12 -23.81 11.69 30.25
CA LEU A 12 -23.61 11.57 31.69
C LEU A 12 -22.43 10.63 31.93
N GLN A 13 -21.55 11.03 32.84
CA GLN A 13 -20.47 10.17 33.32
C GLN A 13 -21.08 8.98 34.07
N ASP A 14 -20.61 7.77 33.77
CA ASP A 14 -20.95 6.55 34.51
C ASP A 14 -19.81 6.20 35.48
N PRO A 15 -19.97 6.42 36.80
CA PRO A 15 -18.94 6.08 37.79
C PRO A 15 -18.67 4.57 37.91
N HIS A 16 -19.58 3.73 37.40
CA HIS A 16 -19.50 2.27 37.39
C HIS A 16 -19.25 1.71 35.98
N GLY A 17 -18.88 2.56 35.01
CA GLY A 17 -18.51 2.14 33.67
C GLY A 17 -17.25 1.24 33.64
N MET A 18 -16.92 0.70 32.47
CA MET A 18 -15.87 -0.33 32.32
C MET A 18 -14.46 0.06 32.81
N PHE A 19 -14.18 1.36 32.98
CA PHE A 19 -12.92 1.88 33.53
C PHE A 19 -13.10 2.52 34.92
N GLY A 20 -14.21 2.23 35.60
CA GLY A 20 -14.52 2.67 36.96
C GLY A 20 -13.37 2.39 37.93
N GLY A 21 -12.98 3.42 38.68
CA GLY A 21 -11.87 3.35 39.64
C GLY A 21 -10.47 3.37 39.02
N MET A 22 -10.32 3.37 37.69
CA MET A 22 -9.02 3.62 37.05
C MET A 22 -8.67 5.11 37.15
N VAL A 23 -7.53 5.40 37.78
CA VAL A 23 -6.86 6.72 37.66
C VAL A 23 -5.76 6.60 36.61
N VAL A 24 -5.81 7.41 35.58
CA VAL A 24 -5.02 7.22 34.34
C VAL A 24 -4.12 8.43 34.07
N LEU A 25 -2.84 8.18 33.78
CA LEU A 25 -1.90 9.16 33.23
C LEU A 25 -1.68 8.89 31.75
N LEU A 26 -1.80 9.93 30.92
CA LEU A 26 -1.66 9.82 29.46
C LEU A 26 -0.35 10.49 28.99
N ILE A 27 0.52 9.71 28.35
CA ILE A 27 1.74 10.21 27.74
C ILE A 27 1.41 10.68 26.33
N GLU A 28 1.42 11.98 26.13
CA GLU A 28 0.87 12.65 24.93
C GLU A 28 1.82 12.58 23.72
N LYS A 29 3.08 12.17 23.94
CA LYS A 29 4.09 12.05 22.89
C LYS A 29 3.88 10.75 22.11
N GLY A 30 3.98 10.83 20.78
CA GLY A 30 3.68 9.74 19.86
C GLY A 30 2.21 9.61 19.46
N VAL A 31 1.30 10.45 19.97
CA VAL A 31 -0.15 10.37 19.71
C VAL A 31 -0.67 11.65 19.05
N GLN A 32 -1.62 11.52 18.11
CA GLN A 32 -2.33 12.67 17.56
C GLN A 32 -3.20 13.35 18.63
N ALA A 33 -3.05 14.67 18.82
CA ALA A 33 -3.76 15.42 19.87
C ALA A 33 -5.30 15.27 19.82
N ARG A 34 -5.90 15.11 18.63
CA ARG A 34 -7.35 14.88 18.49
C ARG A 34 -7.77 13.47 18.92
N ARG A 35 -6.96 12.44 18.63
CA ARG A 35 -7.15 11.06 19.09
C ARG A 35 -7.07 10.98 20.61
N LEU A 36 -6.04 11.62 21.17
CA LEU A 36 -5.86 11.78 22.61
C LEU A 36 -7.05 12.49 23.29
N GLN A 37 -7.59 13.56 22.68
CA GLN A 37 -8.78 14.24 23.20
C GLN A 37 -10.02 13.33 23.25
N ILE A 38 -10.22 12.52 22.21
CA ILE A 38 -11.32 11.54 22.14
C ILE A 38 -11.14 10.45 23.21
N TRP A 39 -9.92 9.97 23.44
CA TRP A 39 -9.62 9.04 24.54
C TRP A 39 -9.81 9.65 25.92
N LYS A 40 -9.35 10.90 26.16
CA LYS A 40 -9.60 11.64 27.41
C LYS A 40 -11.11 11.71 27.69
N GLN A 41 -11.93 12.01 26.68
CA GLN A 41 -13.39 12.05 26.81
C GLN A 41 -14.01 10.67 27.11
N LYS A 42 -13.64 9.62 26.35
CA LYS A 42 -14.19 8.27 26.54
C LYS A 42 -13.81 7.64 27.88
N LEU A 43 -12.57 7.81 28.33
CA LEU A 43 -12.10 7.34 29.63
C LEU A 43 -12.95 7.94 30.77
N VAL A 44 -13.10 9.26 30.79
CA VAL A 44 -13.89 9.97 31.80
C VAL A 44 -15.36 9.55 31.76
N GLN A 45 -15.95 9.45 30.57
CA GLN A 45 -17.33 9.00 30.37
C GLN A 45 -17.58 7.61 31.00
N MET A 46 -16.61 6.70 30.88
CA MET A 46 -16.68 5.30 31.33
C MET A 46 -16.06 5.05 32.72
N GLY A 47 -16.00 6.10 33.57
CA GLY A 47 -15.71 5.96 35.00
C GLY A 47 -14.25 6.16 35.43
N ALA A 48 -13.33 6.42 34.49
CA ALA A 48 -11.94 6.70 34.83
C ALA A 48 -11.72 8.16 35.26
N CYS A 49 -10.79 8.37 36.19
CA CYS A 49 -10.20 9.68 36.46
C CYS A 49 -8.93 9.86 35.62
N ILE A 50 -8.61 11.10 35.23
CA ILE A 50 -7.37 11.42 34.50
C ILE A 50 -6.53 12.37 35.34
N GLU A 51 -5.24 12.08 35.46
CA GLU A 51 -4.23 12.91 36.12
C GLU A 51 -3.22 13.40 35.08
N ASP A 52 -2.84 14.68 35.11
CA ASP A 52 -1.83 15.23 34.19
C ASP A 52 -0.37 14.99 34.66
N ARG A 53 -0.19 14.49 35.89
CA ARG A 53 1.11 14.22 36.53
C ARG A 53 1.11 12.85 37.23
N LEU A 54 2.28 12.23 37.32
CA LEU A 54 2.45 10.98 38.06
C LEU A 54 2.25 11.22 39.57
N SER A 55 1.32 10.49 40.18
CA SER A 55 0.99 10.58 41.61
C SER A 55 0.74 9.18 42.18
N LYS A 56 0.75 9.02 43.50
CA LYS A 56 0.42 7.74 44.18
C LYS A 56 -1.01 7.24 43.90
N ARG A 57 -1.88 8.09 43.32
CA ARG A 57 -3.26 7.74 42.93
C ARG A 57 -3.30 7.06 41.56
N VAL A 58 -2.34 7.36 40.68
CA VAL A 58 -2.30 6.82 39.31
C VAL A 58 -2.22 5.30 39.37
N SER A 59 -3.12 4.66 38.62
CA SER A 59 -3.26 3.21 38.57
C SER A 59 -2.66 2.61 37.30
N HIS A 60 -2.77 3.32 36.18
CA HIS A 60 -2.28 2.92 34.86
C HIS A 60 -1.66 4.14 34.16
N ILE A 61 -0.61 3.90 33.37
CA ILE A 61 -0.02 4.89 32.47
C ILE A 61 -0.18 4.36 31.05
N PHE A 62 -0.67 5.17 30.10
CA PHE A 62 -0.66 4.81 28.67
C PHE A 62 0.44 5.58 27.92
N ALA A 63 1.23 4.87 27.13
CA ALA A 63 2.27 5.42 26.28
C ALA A 63 2.28 4.77 24.90
N ALA A 64 2.79 5.51 23.90
CA ALA A 64 2.96 4.99 22.54
C ALA A 64 4.23 4.12 22.38
N SER A 65 5.23 4.32 23.24
CA SER A 65 6.47 3.53 23.30
C SER A 65 7.22 3.75 24.62
N SER A 66 8.22 2.91 24.88
CA SER A 66 9.26 3.11 25.90
C SER A 66 9.87 4.52 25.84
N ASP A 67 10.15 4.99 24.64
CA ASP A 67 10.89 6.23 24.40
C ASP A 67 9.99 7.44 24.66
N ALA A 68 8.73 7.38 24.23
CA ALA A 68 7.73 8.40 24.54
C ALA A 68 7.49 8.53 26.06
N LEU A 69 7.53 7.40 26.78
CA LEU A 69 7.42 7.32 28.23
C LEU A 69 8.65 7.94 28.92
N LEU A 70 9.87 7.48 28.59
CA LEU A 70 11.13 7.96 29.17
C LEU A 70 11.38 9.46 28.94
N GLN A 71 10.86 10.01 27.83
CA GLN A 71 10.95 11.43 27.50
C GLN A 71 9.94 12.32 28.27
N LYS A 72 9.06 11.74 29.11
CA LYS A 72 8.14 12.47 30.01
C LYS A 72 8.24 12.00 31.48
N LEU A 73 8.80 10.82 31.74
CA LEU A 73 9.02 10.23 33.07
C LEU A 73 10.41 9.58 33.15
N ASP A 74 11.23 10.08 34.06
CA ASP A 74 12.54 9.56 34.42
C ASP A 74 12.46 8.12 34.99
N GLY A 75 13.43 7.28 34.62
CA GLY A 75 13.44 5.84 34.92
C GLY A 75 13.28 5.50 36.40
N GLU A 76 13.84 6.32 37.30
CA GLU A 76 13.64 6.17 38.74
C GLU A 76 12.17 6.30 39.17
N ARG A 77 11.39 7.20 38.54
CA ARG A 77 9.96 7.37 38.88
C ARG A 77 9.12 6.23 38.34
N LEU A 78 9.53 5.61 37.24
CA LEU A 78 8.92 4.41 36.69
C LEU A 78 9.23 3.19 37.58
N ALA A 79 10.48 3.01 38.02
CA ALA A 79 10.84 1.98 38.98
C ALA A 79 10.06 2.13 40.31
N ARG A 80 9.87 3.36 40.79
CA ARG A 80 9.04 3.68 41.97
C ARG A 80 7.53 3.59 41.74
N PHE A 81 7.05 3.43 40.50
CA PHE A 81 5.61 3.35 40.18
C PHE A 81 5.04 1.95 40.46
N GLY A 82 5.81 0.89 40.18
CA GLY A 82 5.50 -0.49 40.57
C GLY A 82 4.21 -1.09 39.97
N ARG A 83 3.65 -0.47 38.91
CA ARG A 83 2.42 -0.90 38.23
C ARG A 83 2.64 -0.91 36.72
N LYS A 84 1.80 -1.64 35.98
CA LYS A 84 1.90 -1.79 34.52
C LYS A 84 1.77 -0.43 33.81
N VAL A 85 2.63 -0.23 32.82
CA VAL A 85 2.48 0.79 31.77
C VAL A 85 1.94 0.05 30.54
N LEU A 86 0.91 0.59 29.89
CA LEU A 86 0.20 -0.07 28.80
C LEU A 86 0.36 0.69 27.47
N SER A 87 0.35 -0.04 26.36
CA SER A 87 0.17 0.54 25.03
C SER A 87 -1.24 1.15 24.92
N TYR A 88 -1.37 2.23 24.15
CA TYR A 88 -2.67 2.79 23.78
C TYR A 88 -3.56 1.77 23.03
N GLU A 89 -3.00 0.74 22.41
CA GLU A 89 -3.75 -0.36 21.79
C GLU A 89 -4.69 -1.07 22.77
N TRP A 90 -4.30 -1.24 24.05
CA TRP A 90 -5.15 -1.82 25.08
C TRP A 90 -6.45 -1.02 25.27
N LEU A 91 -6.33 0.31 25.23
CA LEU A 91 -7.47 1.22 25.36
C LEU A 91 -8.34 1.17 24.10
N GLU A 92 -7.75 1.04 22.91
CA GLU A 92 -8.50 0.87 21.67
C GLU A 92 -9.31 -0.42 21.65
N ASP A 93 -8.69 -1.54 21.97
CA ASP A 93 -9.35 -2.84 21.92
C ASP A 93 -10.39 -3.00 23.04
N SER A 94 -10.13 -2.46 24.24
CA SER A 94 -11.16 -2.38 25.29
C SER A 94 -12.35 -1.50 24.88
N LEU A 95 -12.09 -0.37 24.20
CA LEU A 95 -13.14 0.49 23.63
C LEU A 95 -13.81 -0.10 22.37
N ARG A 96 -13.30 -1.20 21.83
CA ARG A 96 -13.81 -1.90 20.64
C ARG A 96 -14.66 -3.11 21.02
N SER A 97 -14.26 -3.86 22.05
CA SER A 97 -15.01 -4.98 22.62
C SER A 97 -16.16 -4.51 23.52
N GLY A 98 -15.96 -3.42 24.27
CA GLY A 98 -16.88 -2.96 25.32
C GLY A 98 -16.59 -3.55 26.71
N GLU A 99 -15.44 -4.21 26.86
CA GLU A 99 -14.96 -4.85 28.11
C GLU A 99 -13.44 -4.61 28.24
N ARG A 100 -12.86 -4.78 29.44
CA ARG A 100 -11.41 -4.61 29.63
C ARG A 100 -10.64 -5.77 29.00
N ALA A 101 -9.77 -5.46 28.04
CA ALA A 101 -8.83 -6.43 27.49
C ALA A 101 -7.82 -6.92 28.55
N SER A 102 -7.19 -8.10 28.34
CA SER A 102 -6.09 -8.53 29.20
C SER A 102 -4.90 -7.58 29.09
N GLU A 103 -4.36 -7.15 30.21
CA GLU A 103 -3.26 -6.17 30.30
C GLU A 103 -1.88 -6.76 29.96
N ASP A 104 -1.73 -8.08 30.08
CA ASP A 104 -0.43 -8.75 29.97
C ASP A 104 0.15 -8.69 28.54
N LEU A 105 -0.73 -8.67 27.53
CA LEU A 105 -0.34 -8.60 26.11
C LEU A 105 0.05 -7.20 25.63
N TYR A 106 -0.16 -6.15 26.44
CA TYR A 106 0.03 -4.75 26.05
C TYR A 106 0.98 -3.98 26.97
N THR A 107 1.73 -4.68 27.83
CA THR A 107 2.64 -4.04 28.79
C THR A 107 3.89 -3.48 28.09
N VAL A 108 4.15 -2.18 28.27
CA VAL A 108 5.32 -1.47 27.73
C VAL A 108 6.49 -1.67 28.68
N ASN A 109 7.36 -2.64 28.36
CA ASN A 109 8.58 -2.89 29.12
C ASN A 109 9.57 -1.73 28.96
N VAL A 110 10.18 -1.32 30.08
CA VAL A 110 11.28 -0.36 30.13
C VAL A 110 12.54 -1.15 30.44
N GLY A 111 13.41 -1.32 29.43
CA GLY A 111 14.72 -1.95 29.64
C GLY A 111 15.56 -1.11 30.60
N LEU A 112 16.07 -1.74 31.66
CA LEU A 112 17.02 -1.15 32.62
C LEU A 112 18.32 -1.96 32.63
N ASP A 113 18.76 -2.36 31.43
CA ASP A 113 20.01 -3.09 31.23
C ASP A 113 21.18 -2.11 31.27
N GLY A 114 21.74 -1.94 32.46
CA GLY A 114 23.03 -1.26 32.65
C GLY A 114 24.17 -2.15 32.17
N GLU A 115 25.14 -1.58 31.45
CA GLU A 115 26.29 -2.32 30.93
C GLU A 115 27.12 -2.96 32.05
N ASN A 116 27.17 -4.29 32.08
CA ASN A 116 28.25 -5.08 32.68
C ASN A 116 28.24 -6.48 32.06
N GLY A 117 29.15 -6.72 31.11
CA GLY A 117 29.21 -7.99 30.39
C GLY A 117 29.82 -9.14 31.20
N ARG A 118 29.31 -10.36 30.97
CA ARG A 118 29.97 -11.66 31.14
C ARG A 118 29.22 -12.72 30.33
N ASP A 119 29.94 -13.74 29.89
CA ASP A 119 29.52 -14.67 28.84
C ASP A 119 28.60 -15.81 29.32
N GLU A 120 27.58 -16.13 28.51
CA GLU A 120 26.98 -17.47 28.26
C GLU A 120 26.48 -18.35 29.46
N PRO A 121 25.72 -19.45 29.21
CA PRO A 121 25.10 -19.89 27.96
C PRO A 121 23.55 -20.04 28.03
N GLN A 122 22.92 -20.25 26.87
CA GLN A 122 21.50 -20.61 26.79
C GLN A 122 21.17 -22.03 27.29
N PRO A 123 20.05 -22.23 28.02
CA PRO A 123 19.41 -23.54 28.14
C PRO A 123 18.35 -23.71 27.05
N SER A 124 18.64 -24.54 26.03
CA SER A 124 17.64 -24.95 25.06
C SER A 124 16.72 -26.05 25.63
N ILE A 125 15.40 -25.85 25.57
CA ILE A 125 14.42 -26.89 25.91
C ILE A 125 13.49 -27.12 24.71
N SER A 126 13.86 -28.11 23.90
CA SER A 126 12.94 -28.69 22.92
C SER A 126 12.05 -29.75 23.60
N LYS A 127 10.74 -29.71 23.34
CA LYS A 127 9.84 -30.84 23.64
C LYS A 127 9.00 -31.20 22.41
N LYS A 128 9.51 -32.22 21.71
CA LYS A 128 8.91 -32.86 20.54
C LYS A 128 7.88 -33.90 21.01
N LEU A 129 6.63 -33.75 20.62
CA LEU A 129 5.63 -34.82 20.74
C LEU A 129 5.77 -35.78 19.53
N LYS A 130 5.81 -37.08 19.81
CA LYS A 130 5.93 -38.15 18.80
C LYS A 130 4.55 -38.64 18.36
N LEU A 131 4.44 -39.00 17.08
CA LEU A 131 3.75 -40.23 16.65
C LEU A 131 4.63 -40.93 15.61
N SER A 132 4.59 -42.27 15.62
CA SER A 132 5.22 -43.20 14.64
C SER A 132 4.08 -43.85 13.81
N PRO A 133 4.30 -44.65 12.74
CA PRO A 133 5.25 -45.78 12.56
C PRO A 133 6.17 -45.59 11.32
N ASN A 134 6.91 -46.57 10.77
CA ASN A 134 7.76 -47.69 11.23
C ASN A 134 8.09 -48.55 9.97
N ASN A 135 9.09 -49.45 10.01
CA ASN A 135 9.58 -50.33 8.92
C ASN A 135 10.38 -49.56 7.81
N SER A 136 11.64 -49.84 7.47
CA SER A 136 12.40 -51.09 7.18
C SER A 136 12.22 -51.59 5.74
N GLU A 137 13.21 -52.13 5.01
CA GLU A 137 14.65 -52.47 5.25
C GLU A 137 15.57 -51.51 4.40
N GLU A 138 16.91 -51.61 4.23
CA GLU A 138 17.96 -52.58 4.66
C GLU A 138 19.16 -51.84 5.35
N GLY A 139 20.50 -51.87 5.08
CA GLY A 139 21.43 -52.42 4.06
C GLY A 139 22.27 -51.29 3.39
N SER A 140 23.61 -51.12 3.38
CA SER A 140 24.86 -51.89 3.69
C SER A 140 25.53 -52.54 2.45
N VAL A 141 26.84 -52.39 2.15
CA VAL A 141 27.98 -51.66 2.80
C VAL A 141 29.19 -51.45 1.84
N GLU A 142 30.10 -50.50 2.15
CA GLU A 142 31.52 -50.37 1.66
C GLU A 142 31.83 -50.22 0.14
N SER A 143 33.01 -49.80 -0.35
CA SER A 143 34.15 -48.95 0.11
C SER A 143 34.96 -48.62 -1.17
N GLY A 144 35.48 -47.42 -1.46
CA GLY A 144 36.58 -46.70 -0.79
C GLY A 144 37.66 -46.33 -1.84
N GLY A 145 38.55 -45.37 -1.58
CA GLY A 145 39.57 -44.91 -2.55
C GLY A 145 39.04 -43.89 -3.56
N ASP A 146 39.03 -42.56 -3.35
CA ASP A 146 40.03 -41.61 -2.79
C ASP A 146 40.95 -40.99 -3.87
N SER A 147 41.10 -39.66 -3.74
CA SER A 147 42.25 -38.83 -4.13
C SER A 147 42.48 -38.32 -5.57
N ILE A 148 42.69 -36.99 -5.59
CA ILE A 148 43.63 -36.21 -6.41
C ILE A 148 43.24 -35.86 -7.86
N ALA A 149 42.78 -34.61 -8.01
CA ALA A 149 42.89 -33.76 -9.21
C ALA A 149 44.27 -33.06 -9.22
N PRO A 150 44.59 -32.01 -10.04
CA PRO A 150 43.86 -31.39 -11.16
C PRO A 150 44.77 -31.20 -12.41
N THR A 151 44.42 -30.26 -13.30
CA THR A 151 45.33 -29.23 -13.89
C THR A 151 45.14 -29.00 -15.40
N LEU A 152 44.55 -27.83 -15.72
CA LEU A 152 44.79 -26.93 -16.88
C LEU A 152 44.90 -27.51 -18.32
N VAL A 153 44.04 -27.06 -19.25
CA VAL A 153 44.33 -25.97 -20.23
C VAL A 153 45.43 -26.37 -21.25
N THR A 154 45.16 -26.45 -22.56
CA THR A 154 44.90 -25.26 -23.40
C THR A 154 44.12 -25.57 -24.69
N LYS A 155 43.63 -24.48 -25.32
CA LYS A 155 43.23 -24.24 -26.73
C LYS A 155 43.91 -25.16 -27.79
N THR A 156 43.40 -25.36 -29.01
CA THR A 156 42.68 -24.39 -29.87
C THR A 156 41.93 -25.04 -31.06
N ALA A 157 40.91 -24.33 -31.56
CA ALA A 157 40.53 -24.14 -32.98
C ALA A 157 40.01 -25.31 -33.86
N THR A 158 38.99 -24.95 -34.67
CA THR A 158 38.60 -25.52 -35.98
C THR A 158 38.16 -27.01 -36.02
N ASP A 159 37.19 -27.41 -36.85
CA ASP A 159 36.49 -26.70 -37.93
C ASP A 159 35.02 -27.14 -38.13
N GLN A 160 34.38 -26.48 -39.10
CA GLN A 160 33.40 -27.00 -40.08
C GLN A 160 33.34 -28.54 -40.28
N THR A 161 32.22 -29.19 -40.65
CA THR A 161 30.93 -28.71 -41.21
C THR A 161 29.82 -29.77 -41.09
N VAL A 162 28.55 -29.31 -41.15
CA VAL A 162 27.36 -29.95 -41.78
C VAL A 162 27.26 -31.49 -41.84
N THR A 163 26.26 -32.06 -41.13
CA THR A 163 25.17 -32.84 -41.78
C THR A 163 24.00 -33.09 -40.82
N ASN A 164 22.80 -33.24 -41.38
CA ASN A 164 21.55 -33.61 -40.71
C ASN A 164 20.69 -34.31 -41.78
N PRO A 165 20.03 -35.46 -41.52
CA PRO A 165 18.59 -35.35 -41.26
C PRO A 165 17.94 -36.45 -40.38
N ARG A 166 16.85 -36.06 -39.68
CA ARG A 166 15.53 -36.75 -39.50
C ARG A 166 15.55 -38.29 -39.34
N THR A 167 14.95 -38.86 -38.29
CA THR A 167 13.49 -38.81 -38.06
C THR A 167 13.01 -38.83 -36.60
N SER A 168 11.78 -38.32 -36.44
CA SER A 168 10.79 -38.42 -35.35
C SER A 168 10.88 -39.59 -34.34
N ASP A 169 10.62 -39.28 -33.06
CA ASP A 169 9.25 -39.47 -32.53
C ASP A 169 8.94 -38.59 -31.29
N SER A 170 7.70 -38.64 -30.79
CA SER A 170 7.13 -37.66 -29.84
C SER A 170 6.72 -38.26 -28.49
N LEU A 171 7.05 -37.59 -27.37
CA LEU A 171 6.06 -37.03 -26.42
C LEU A 171 6.68 -36.41 -25.14
N ASN A 172 6.12 -35.26 -24.74
CA ASN A 172 5.97 -34.74 -23.37
C ASN A 172 7.16 -34.70 -22.37
N SER A 173 7.75 -33.49 -22.29
CA SER A 173 7.41 -32.49 -21.23
C SER A 173 8.51 -32.02 -20.25
N ASN A 174 8.48 -30.71 -20.04
CA ASN A 174 9.01 -29.92 -18.92
C ASN A 174 10.52 -29.69 -18.75
N VAL A 175 10.79 -28.51 -18.19
CA VAL A 175 12.09 -27.93 -17.78
C VAL A 175 13.13 -27.76 -18.90
N LYS A 176 13.17 -26.54 -19.46
CA LYS A 176 14.47 -25.88 -19.65
C LYS A 176 14.43 -24.41 -19.23
N LEU A 177 15.47 -24.05 -18.48
CA LEU A 177 15.60 -22.78 -17.77
C LEU A 177 16.19 -21.70 -18.70
N VAL A 178 15.69 -20.47 -18.54
CA VAL A 178 16.28 -19.17 -18.92
C VAL A 178 17.35 -19.17 -20.03
N GLN A 179 17.04 -18.50 -21.14
CA GLN A 179 18.05 -17.83 -21.95
C GLN A 179 17.63 -16.38 -22.20
N THR A 180 18.55 -15.45 -21.96
CA THR A 180 18.27 -14.01 -21.84
C THR A 180 17.98 -13.36 -23.19
N SER A 181 16.71 -13.33 -23.62
CA SER A 181 16.27 -12.52 -24.74
C SER A 181 16.18 -11.04 -24.35
N MET A 182 16.64 -10.15 -25.23
CA MET A 182 16.27 -8.73 -25.12
C MET A 182 14.77 -8.59 -25.32
N SER A 183 14.13 -7.66 -24.60
CA SER A 183 12.68 -7.50 -24.58
C SER A 183 12.13 -6.94 -25.91
N TYR A 184 11.97 -7.82 -26.90
CA TYR A 184 11.18 -7.57 -28.08
C TYR A 184 9.70 -7.53 -27.67
N SER A 185 9.19 -6.33 -27.40
CA SER A 185 7.76 -6.08 -27.35
C SER A 185 7.27 -5.93 -28.79
N PRO A 186 6.52 -6.91 -29.34
CA PRO A 186 5.90 -6.73 -30.66
C PRO A 186 4.95 -5.53 -30.63
N PRO A 187 4.76 -4.82 -31.77
CA PRO A 187 3.82 -3.72 -31.83
C PRO A 187 2.38 -4.25 -31.71
N ASP A 188 1.57 -3.65 -30.84
CA ASP A 188 0.13 -3.94 -30.75
C ASP A 188 -0.52 -3.83 -32.15
N LEU A 189 -1.03 -4.96 -32.64
CA LEU A 189 -1.69 -5.12 -33.94
C LEU A 189 -3.17 -4.72 -33.91
N ASN A 190 -3.72 -4.47 -32.73
CA ASN A 190 -5.13 -4.31 -32.42
C ASN A 190 -5.46 -2.91 -31.87
N LYS A 191 -4.60 -1.91 -32.14
CA LYS A 191 -4.69 -0.52 -31.65
C LYS A 191 -6.06 0.14 -31.82
N ASN A 192 -6.74 -0.15 -32.92
CA ASN A 192 -8.09 0.34 -33.18
C ASN A 192 -9.13 -0.11 -32.13
N ILE A 193 -8.86 -1.17 -31.38
CA ILE A 193 -9.68 -1.63 -30.24
C ILE A 193 -9.11 -1.09 -28.92
N THR A 194 -7.79 -1.20 -28.71
CA THR A 194 -7.15 -0.85 -27.43
C THR A 194 -7.20 0.65 -27.13
N ASP A 195 -7.05 1.53 -28.14
CA ASP A 195 -7.22 2.98 -27.98
C ASP A 195 -8.68 3.36 -27.61
N ILE A 196 -9.68 2.71 -28.22
CA ILE A 196 -11.10 2.93 -27.92
C ILE A 196 -11.42 2.47 -26.49
N PHE A 197 -10.89 1.32 -26.08
CA PHE A 197 -11.02 0.82 -24.71
C PHE A 197 -10.29 1.74 -23.71
N GLY A 198 -9.12 2.28 -24.08
CA GLY A 198 -8.35 3.25 -23.30
C GLY A 198 -9.14 4.53 -23.02
N LYS A 199 -9.76 5.11 -24.06
CA LYS A 199 -10.70 6.24 -23.91
C LYS A 199 -11.84 5.92 -22.94
N LEU A 200 -12.49 4.76 -23.10
CA LEU A 200 -13.58 4.34 -22.22
C LEU A 200 -13.14 4.17 -20.76
N ILE A 201 -11.95 3.61 -20.49
CA ILE A 201 -11.43 3.48 -19.12
C ILE A 201 -11.38 4.84 -18.43
N ASN A 202 -10.87 5.87 -19.12
CA ASN A 202 -10.77 7.22 -18.58
C ASN A 202 -12.15 7.84 -18.31
N ILE A 203 -13.08 7.70 -19.25
CA ILE A 203 -14.47 8.19 -19.10
C ILE A 203 -15.18 7.50 -17.92
N TYR A 204 -15.15 6.16 -17.85
CA TYR A 204 -15.78 5.44 -16.73
C TYR A 204 -15.10 5.74 -15.39
N ARG A 205 -13.77 5.94 -15.34
CA ARG A 205 -13.07 6.40 -14.12
C ARG A 205 -13.54 7.80 -13.70
N ALA A 206 -13.68 8.75 -14.63
CA ALA A 206 -14.18 10.10 -14.34
C ALA A 206 -15.65 10.11 -13.86
N LEU A 207 -16.48 9.20 -14.38
CA LEU A 207 -17.86 8.98 -13.92
C LEU A 207 -17.96 8.19 -12.60
N GLY A 208 -16.85 7.69 -12.06
CA GLY A 208 -16.80 6.91 -10.82
C GLY A 208 -17.18 5.42 -10.97
N ASP A 209 -17.27 4.91 -12.20
CA ASP A 209 -17.56 3.50 -12.47
C ASP A 209 -16.28 2.66 -12.54
N GLU A 210 -15.75 2.34 -11.36
CA GLU A 210 -14.62 1.42 -11.17
C GLU A 210 -14.90 -0.01 -11.68
N ARG A 211 -16.17 -0.41 -11.86
CA ARG A 211 -16.50 -1.77 -12.32
C ARG A 211 -16.38 -1.87 -13.83
N ARG A 212 -16.96 -0.94 -14.58
CA ARG A 212 -16.90 -0.93 -16.05
C ARG A 212 -15.50 -0.59 -16.54
N SER A 213 -14.86 0.46 -16.00
CA SER A 213 -13.47 0.81 -16.35
C SER A 213 -12.51 -0.38 -16.15
N PHE A 214 -12.56 -1.07 -15.01
CA PHE A 214 -11.72 -2.24 -14.72
C PHE A 214 -11.97 -3.44 -15.64
N SER A 215 -13.16 -3.56 -16.25
CA SER A 215 -13.43 -4.61 -17.26
C SER A 215 -12.71 -4.35 -18.57
N TYR A 216 -12.76 -3.12 -19.11
CA TYR A 216 -11.99 -2.76 -20.31
C TYR A 216 -10.49 -2.81 -20.04
N TYR A 217 -10.06 -2.32 -18.87
CA TYR A 217 -8.66 -2.35 -18.44
C TYR A 217 -8.09 -3.78 -18.51
N LYS A 218 -8.81 -4.76 -17.96
CA LYS A 218 -8.39 -6.17 -17.99
C LYS A 218 -8.31 -6.79 -19.40
N ALA A 219 -9.00 -6.21 -20.38
CA ALA A 219 -9.04 -6.74 -21.73
C ALA A 219 -7.94 -6.16 -22.63
N ILE A 220 -7.44 -4.94 -22.34
CA ILE A 220 -6.41 -4.30 -23.17
C ILE A 220 -5.13 -5.16 -23.27
N PRO A 221 -4.45 -5.58 -22.17
CA PRO A 221 -3.24 -6.39 -22.29
C PRO A 221 -3.47 -7.71 -23.02
N VAL A 222 -4.63 -8.35 -22.82
CA VAL A 222 -5.02 -9.60 -23.47
C VAL A 222 -5.23 -9.44 -24.99
N ILE A 223 -5.44 -8.21 -25.48
CA ILE A 223 -5.60 -7.85 -26.89
C ILE A 223 -4.26 -7.34 -27.48
N GLU A 224 -3.47 -6.60 -26.69
CA GLU A 224 -2.12 -6.12 -27.06
C GLU A 224 -1.12 -7.28 -27.22
N GLU A 225 -1.23 -8.34 -26.41
CA GLU A 225 -0.37 -9.53 -26.47
C GLU A 225 -0.70 -10.51 -27.62
N LEU A 226 -1.76 -10.26 -28.40
CA LEU A 226 -2.14 -11.18 -29.49
C LEU A 226 -1.15 -11.10 -30.67
N PRO A 227 -0.57 -12.23 -31.13
CA PRO A 227 0.37 -12.25 -32.26
C PRO A 227 -0.32 -12.09 -33.63
N PHE A 228 -1.61 -11.74 -33.65
CA PHE A 228 -2.41 -11.52 -34.85
C PHE A 228 -3.38 -10.35 -34.65
N LYS A 229 -3.80 -9.75 -35.77
CA LYS A 229 -4.90 -8.80 -35.81
C LYS A 229 -6.23 -9.54 -35.69
N ILE A 230 -7.13 -9.05 -34.85
CA ILE A 230 -8.49 -9.58 -34.73
C ILE A 230 -9.31 -9.17 -35.97
N GLU A 231 -9.96 -10.15 -36.59
CA GLU A 231 -10.82 -10.00 -37.78
C GLU A 231 -12.21 -10.62 -37.57
N SER A 232 -12.35 -11.58 -36.63
CA SER A 232 -13.64 -12.12 -36.18
C SER A 232 -13.77 -12.15 -34.65
N ILE A 233 -14.99 -11.94 -34.16
CA ILE A 233 -15.39 -12.19 -32.77
C ILE A 233 -15.01 -13.61 -32.28
N ASP A 234 -14.97 -14.61 -33.16
CA ASP A 234 -14.62 -15.99 -32.80
C ASP A 234 -13.22 -16.11 -32.20
N GLN A 235 -12.27 -15.31 -32.67
CA GLN A 235 -10.89 -15.29 -32.16
C GLN A 235 -10.80 -14.80 -30.70
N VAL A 236 -11.79 -14.04 -30.22
CA VAL A 236 -11.81 -13.48 -28.86
C VAL A 236 -12.80 -14.17 -27.90
N LYS A 237 -13.66 -15.07 -28.39
CA LYS A 237 -14.71 -15.74 -27.59
C LYS A 237 -14.18 -16.50 -26.36
N HIS A 238 -12.98 -17.05 -26.46
CA HIS A 238 -12.35 -17.89 -25.43
C HIS A 238 -11.25 -17.18 -24.63
N LEU A 239 -10.98 -15.90 -24.90
CA LEU A 239 -9.90 -15.17 -24.23
C LEU A 239 -10.29 -14.77 -22.79
N PRO A 240 -9.35 -14.83 -21.83
CA PRO A 240 -9.61 -14.46 -20.45
C PRO A 240 -10.03 -12.99 -20.33
N ALA A 241 -10.90 -12.69 -19.36
CA ALA A 241 -11.52 -11.38 -19.11
C ALA A 241 -12.43 -10.79 -20.21
N ILE A 242 -12.40 -11.26 -21.45
CA ILE A 242 -13.25 -10.74 -22.55
C ILE A 242 -14.65 -11.38 -22.51
N GLY A 243 -15.49 -10.95 -21.57
CA GLY A 243 -16.89 -11.38 -21.48
C GLY A 243 -17.78 -10.81 -22.59
N LYS A 244 -18.96 -11.42 -22.82
CA LYS A 244 -19.89 -11.14 -23.93
C LYS A 244 -20.04 -9.66 -24.31
N SER A 245 -20.34 -8.77 -23.36
CA SER A 245 -20.48 -7.33 -23.66
C SER A 245 -19.22 -6.68 -24.25
N LEU A 246 -18.00 -7.14 -23.93
CA LEU A 246 -16.78 -6.68 -24.58
C LEU A 246 -16.61 -7.29 -25.97
N GLN A 247 -17.01 -8.55 -26.16
CA GLN A 247 -17.05 -9.19 -27.48
C GLN A 247 -18.01 -8.46 -28.44
N ASP A 248 -19.15 -7.99 -27.91
CA ASP A 248 -20.13 -7.18 -28.65
C ASP A 248 -19.55 -5.82 -29.08
N HIS A 249 -18.86 -5.11 -28.17
CA HIS A 249 -18.14 -3.87 -28.51
C HIS A 249 -17.00 -4.13 -29.52
N ILE A 250 -16.28 -5.27 -29.43
CA ILE A 250 -15.25 -5.64 -30.42
C ILE A 250 -15.88 -5.86 -31.80
N GLN A 251 -17.00 -6.59 -31.89
CA GLN A 251 -17.71 -6.77 -33.15
C GLN A 251 -18.18 -5.42 -33.74
N GLU A 252 -18.68 -4.50 -32.93
CA GLU A 252 -19.06 -3.16 -33.37
C GLU A 252 -17.85 -2.39 -33.96
N ILE A 253 -16.70 -2.44 -33.29
CA ILE A 253 -15.44 -1.80 -33.75
C ILE A 253 -14.91 -2.45 -35.03
N LEU A 254 -14.97 -3.78 -35.17
CA LEU A 254 -14.57 -4.48 -36.40
C LEU A 254 -15.49 -4.15 -37.58
N THR A 255 -16.79 -3.96 -37.33
CA THR A 255 -17.80 -3.74 -38.37
C THR A 255 -17.88 -2.27 -38.82
N THR A 256 -17.62 -1.32 -37.91
CA THR A 256 -17.82 0.12 -38.16
C THR A 256 -16.55 0.98 -38.10
N GLY A 257 -15.44 0.42 -37.59
CA GLY A 257 -14.24 1.19 -37.24
C GLY A 257 -14.40 2.07 -35.99
N LYS A 258 -15.55 2.01 -35.31
CA LYS A 258 -15.95 2.93 -34.23
C LYS A 258 -16.69 2.20 -33.10
N LEU A 259 -17.09 2.96 -32.08
CA LEU A 259 -17.99 2.50 -31.04
C LEU A 259 -19.01 3.59 -30.72
N SER A 260 -20.28 3.38 -31.04
CA SER A 260 -21.39 4.33 -30.85
C SER A 260 -21.51 4.79 -29.41
N LYS A 261 -21.16 3.90 -28.47
CA LYS A 261 -21.15 4.21 -27.02
C LYS A 261 -20.07 5.20 -26.63
N LEU A 262 -18.91 5.20 -27.31
CA LEU A 262 -17.87 6.20 -27.10
C LEU A 262 -18.31 7.53 -27.72
N GLU A 263 -18.87 7.54 -28.93
CA GLU A 263 -19.37 8.78 -29.57
C GLU A 263 -20.50 9.43 -28.76
N HIS A 264 -21.38 8.63 -28.14
CA HIS A 264 -22.38 9.13 -27.20
C HIS A 264 -21.73 9.80 -25.96
N PHE A 265 -20.69 9.21 -25.37
CA PHE A 265 -19.98 9.82 -24.24
C PHE A 265 -19.13 11.05 -24.64
N GLU A 266 -18.58 11.09 -25.85
CA GLU A 266 -17.85 12.25 -26.37
C GLU A 266 -18.80 13.42 -26.73
N THR A 267 -20.09 13.16 -26.97
CA THR A 267 -21.12 14.18 -27.26
C THR A 267 -21.95 14.60 -26.03
N ASP A 268 -22.14 13.72 -25.04
CA ASP A 268 -22.89 14.02 -23.82
C ASP A 268 -22.27 15.19 -23.02
N GLU A 269 -23.09 16.19 -22.68
CA GLU A 269 -22.68 17.38 -21.91
C GLU A 269 -22.24 17.03 -20.48
N LYS A 270 -23.01 16.16 -19.81
CA LYS A 270 -22.74 15.73 -18.43
C LYS A 270 -21.46 14.93 -18.35
N VAL A 271 -21.20 14.03 -19.30
CA VAL A 271 -19.95 13.26 -19.36
C VAL A 271 -18.76 14.16 -19.62
N ARG A 272 -18.88 15.13 -20.55
CA ARG A 272 -17.82 16.12 -20.81
C ARG A 272 -17.52 17.00 -19.59
N THR A 273 -18.52 17.60 -18.96
CA THR A 273 -18.32 18.45 -17.77
C THR A 273 -17.80 17.66 -16.57
N ILE A 274 -18.31 16.46 -16.29
CA ILE A 274 -17.79 15.63 -15.17
C ILE A 274 -16.34 15.21 -15.43
N SER A 275 -15.97 14.90 -16.68
CA SER A 275 -14.59 14.59 -17.05
C SER A 275 -13.67 15.80 -16.88
N LEU A 276 -14.05 16.97 -17.40
CA LEU A 276 -13.32 18.23 -17.24
C LEU A 276 -13.10 18.59 -15.76
N PHE A 277 -14.14 18.45 -14.93
CA PHE A 277 -14.03 18.70 -13.49
C PHE A 277 -13.15 17.65 -12.79
N GLY A 278 -13.16 16.40 -13.25
CA GLY A 278 -12.30 15.32 -12.73
C GLY A 278 -10.81 15.46 -13.05
N GLU A 279 -10.43 16.29 -14.03
CA GLU A 279 -9.02 16.64 -14.27
C GLU A 279 -8.44 17.61 -13.21
N VAL A 280 -9.30 18.38 -12.52
CA VAL A 280 -8.88 19.37 -11.53
C VAL A 280 -8.40 18.68 -10.25
N TRP A 281 -7.15 18.93 -9.84
CA TRP A 281 -6.57 18.28 -8.66
C TRP A 281 -7.41 18.56 -7.39
N GLY A 282 -7.80 17.48 -6.71
CA GLY A 282 -8.68 17.52 -5.55
C GLY A 282 -10.18 17.36 -5.85
N ILE A 283 -10.60 17.28 -7.12
CA ILE A 283 -11.98 16.98 -7.52
C ILE A 283 -12.07 15.53 -8.00
N GLY A 284 -12.73 14.67 -7.22
CA GLY A 284 -13.09 13.30 -7.63
C GLY A 284 -14.52 13.19 -8.19
N PRO A 285 -14.91 12.04 -8.77
CA PRO A 285 -16.20 11.86 -9.45
C PRO A 285 -17.44 12.34 -8.68
N ALA A 286 -17.54 12.02 -7.39
CA ALA A 286 -18.65 12.47 -6.54
C ALA A 286 -18.67 13.99 -6.30
N THR A 287 -17.52 14.66 -6.37
CA THR A 287 -17.44 16.13 -6.30
C THR A 287 -17.77 16.76 -7.65
N ALA A 288 -17.26 16.20 -8.75
CA ALA A 288 -17.57 16.63 -10.11
C ALA A 288 -19.07 16.54 -10.42
N LEU A 289 -19.72 15.41 -10.09
CA LEU A 289 -21.17 15.25 -10.21
C LEU A 289 -21.93 16.30 -9.37
N ARG A 290 -21.54 16.52 -8.11
CA ARG A 290 -22.17 17.53 -7.24
C ARG A 290 -22.03 18.97 -7.78
N LEU A 291 -20.95 19.28 -8.52
CA LEU A 291 -20.74 20.56 -9.18
C LEU A 291 -21.59 20.67 -10.46
N TYR A 292 -21.70 19.59 -11.23
CA TYR A 292 -22.62 19.52 -12.38
C TYR A 292 -24.08 19.71 -11.95
N ASP A 293 -24.51 19.02 -10.90
CA ASP A 293 -25.87 19.09 -10.35
C ASP A 293 -26.20 20.46 -9.73
N LYS A 294 -25.17 21.27 -9.41
CA LYS A 294 -25.28 22.69 -9.03
C LYS A 294 -25.44 23.66 -10.21
N GLY A 295 -25.29 23.18 -11.45
CA GLY A 295 -25.36 23.99 -12.67
C GLY A 295 -24.00 24.46 -13.21
N CYS A 296 -22.88 24.17 -12.56
CA CYS A 296 -21.55 24.51 -13.10
C CYS A 296 -21.29 23.73 -14.40
N ARG A 297 -20.69 24.36 -15.41
CA ARG A 297 -20.31 23.71 -16.67
C ARG A 297 -18.86 23.96 -17.10
N THR A 298 -18.31 25.10 -16.70
CA THR A 298 -16.96 25.56 -17.05
C THR A 298 -16.04 25.56 -15.82
N LEU A 299 -14.73 25.66 -16.03
CA LEU A 299 -13.77 25.86 -14.94
C LEU A 299 -13.95 27.24 -14.24
N ASP A 300 -14.48 28.24 -14.96
CA ASP A 300 -14.75 29.57 -14.39
C ASP A 300 -15.96 29.60 -13.45
N ASP A 301 -16.91 28.68 -13.62
CA ASP A 301 -17.98 28.48 -12.64
C ASP A 301 -17.44 27.96 -11.31
N LEU A 302 -16.37 27.17 -11.34
CA LEU A 302 -15.74 26.63 -10.14
C LEU A 302 -15.04 27.72 -9.31
N GLN A 303 -14.65 28.85 -9.91
CA GLN A 303 -14.08 29.99 -9.18
C GLN A 303 -15.09 30.62 -8.20
N LYS A 304 -16.39 30.53 -8.51
CA LYS A 304 -17.51 31.08 -7.73
C LYS A 304 -17.95 30.12 -6.61
N GLU A 305 -17.44 28.89 -6.60
CA GLU A 305 -17.88 27.81 -5.73
C GLU A 305 -17.07 27.66 -4.43
N SER A 306 -17.69 27.00 -3.44
CA SER A 306 -17.06 26.77 -2.13
C SER A 306 -16.12 25.57 -2.15
N LEU A 307 -15.00 25.75 -2.86
CA LEU A 307 -13.94 24.75 -3.02
C LEU A 307 -13.01 24.66 -1.81
N THR A 308 -12.45 23.47 -1.57
CA THR A 308 -11.39 23.25 -0.55
C THR A 308 -10.08 23.92 -0.96
N HIS A 309 -9.13 24.06 -0.02
CA HIS A 309 -7.82 24.68 -0.31
C HIS A 309 -7.05 23.94 -1.41
N ALA A 310 -7.02 22.60 -1.37
CA ALA A 310 -6.41 21.78 -2.42
C ALA A 310 -7.10 21.97 -3.78
N GLN A 311 -8.43 22.02 -3.82
CA GLN A 311 -9.20 22.26 -5.05
C GLN A 311 -8.95 23.66 -5.63
N LYS A 312 -8.80 24.68 -4.78
CA LYS A 312 -8.42 26.04 -5.22
C LYS A 312 -7.01 26.10 -5.78
N ILE A 313 -6.06 25.35 -5.23
CA ILE A 313 -4.71 25.19 -5.79
C ILE A 313 -4.76 24.42 -7.12
N GLY A 314 -5.54 23.33 -7.18
CA GLY A 314 -5.72 22.52 -8.38
C GLY A 314 -6.37 23.26 -9.55
N LEU A 315 -7.30 24.16 -9.26
CA LEU A 315 -7.90 25.05 -10.26
C LEU A 315 -6.94 26.18 -10.67
N LYS A 316 -6.26 26.82 -9.72
CA LYS A 316 -5.31 27.92 -10.00
C LYS A 316 -4.12 27.50 -10.87
N TYR A 317 -3.67 26.25 -10.72
CA TYR A 317 -2.51 25.71 -11.41
C TYR A 317 -2.90 24.52 -12.29
N PHE A 318 -4.08 24.58 -12.92
CA PHE A 318 -4.64 23.49 -13.73
C PHE A 318 -3.68 23.07 -14.86
N ASP A 319 -3.25 24.01 -15.70
CA ASP A 319 -2.38 23.75 -16.86
C ASP A 319 -0.94 23.37 -16.44
N ASP A 320 -0.42 23.98 -15.37
CA ASP A 320 0.82 23.60 -14.69
C ASP A 320 0.81 22.10 -14.28
N ILE A 321 -0.25 21.67 -13.59
CA ILE A 321 -0.43 20.31 -13.07
C ILE A 321 -0.73 19.31 -14.20
N LYS A 322 -1.38 19.74 -15.29
CA LYS A 322 -1.70 18.91 -16.44
C LYS A 322 -0.46 18.48 -17.22
N GLN A 323 0.61 19.28 -17.19
CA GLN A 323 1.88 18.96 -17.84
C GLN A 323 2.60 17.74 -17.24
N ARG A 324 3.24 16.95 -18.11
CA ARG A 324 4.01 15.77 -17.72
C ARG A 324 5.45 16.18 -17.40
N ILE A 325 5.90 15.86 -16.19
CA ILE A 325 7.27 16.09 -15.72
C ILE A 325 8.25 15.34 -16.64
N PRO A 326 9.20 16.03 -17.31
CA PRO A 326 10.18 15.40 -18.18
C PRO A 326 11.13 14.46 -17.40
N ARG A 327 11.51 13.31 -17.99
CA ARG A 327 12.32 12.29 -17.30
C ARG A 327 13.71 12.80 -16.86
N ASN A 328 14.30 13.71 -17.61
CA ASN A 328 15.54 14.41 -17.27
C ASN A 328 15.38 15.33 -16.04
N GLU A 329 14.21 15.93 -15.83
CA GLU A 329 13.96 16.84 -14.70
C GLU A 329 13.67 16.09 -13.39
N VAL A 330 13.19 14.84 -13.46
CA VAL A 330 13.00 13.96 -12.29
C VAL A 330 14.32 13.78 -11.51
N GLY A 331 15.46 13.69 -12.19
CA GLY A 331 16.78 13.61 -11.54
C GLY A 331 17.15 14.88 -10.76
N CYS A 332 16.70 16.05 -11.22
CA CYS A 332 16.93 17.31 -10.53
C CYS A 332 15.96 17.50 -9.34
N PHE A 333 14.67 17.14 -9.50
CA PHE A 333 13.71 17.12 -8.40
C PHE A 333 14.14 16.16 -7.27
N THR A 334 14.68 15.00 -7.65
CA THR A 334 15.35 14.04 -6.75
C THR A 334 16.40 14.77 -5.91
N LEU A 335 17.45 15.33 -6.53
CA LEU A 335 18.53 16.01 -5.82
C LEU A 335 18.06 17.17 -4.92
N ALA A 336 17.09 17.97 -5.38
CA ALA A 336 16.53 19.07 -4.59
C ALA A 336 15.76 18.57 -3.33
N VAL A 337 15.03 17.46 -3.45
CA VAL A 337 14.37 16.80 -2.31
C VAL A 337 15.40 16.24 -1.34
N PHE A 338 16.52 15.66 -1.80
CA PHE A 338 17.57 15.16 -0.89
C PHE A 338 18.35 16.26 -0.18
N ALA A 339 18.72 17.34 -0.87
CA ALA A 339 19.31 18.51 -0.22
C ALA A 339 18.39 19.06 0.88
N THR A 340 17.09 19.20 0.58
CA THR A 340 16.08 19.69 1.54
C THR A 340 15.90 18.72 2.72
N LEU A 341 15.74 17.42 2.47
CA LEU A 341 15.52 16.42 3.51
C LEU A 341 16.75 16.23 4.40
N ALA A 342 17.96 16.16 3.84
CA ALA A 342 19.19 16.06 4.61
C ALA A 342 19.38 17.28 5.52
N TYR A 343 19.16 18.49 4.98
CA TYR A 343 19.25 19.75 5.74
C TYR A 343 18.21 19.85 6.86
N VAL A 344 16.96 19.45 6.62
CA VAL A 344 15.87 19.56 7.62
C VAL A 344 15.90 18.44 8.66
N SER A 345 16.33 17.23 8.30
CA SER A 345 16.28 16.06 9.19
C SER A 345 17.59 15.77 9.94
N GLY A 346 18.73 16.26 9.44
CA GLY A 346 20.05 15.95 9.99
C GLY A 346 20.42 14.46 9.93
N SER A 347 19.78 13.67 9.05
CA SER A 347 19.98 12.22 8.98
C SER A 347 19.82 11.68 7.56
N TYR A 348 20.64 10.69 7.20
CA TYR A 348 20.62 10.05 5.88
C TYR A 348 19.43 9.09 5.74
N CYS A 349 18.30 9.62 5.29
CA CYS A 349 17.21 8.77 4.78
C CYS A 349 17.66 8.07 3.50
N LEU A 350 17.28 6.81 3.30
CA LEU A 350 17.36 6.13 2.01
C LEU A 350 16.01 6.24 1.28
N TRP A 351 16.04 6.11 -0.05
CA TRP A 351 14.90 6.46 -0.89
C TRP A 351 14.78 5.58 -2.12
N ARG A 352 13.59 5.61 -2.72
CA ARG A 352 13.33 5.07 -4.05
C ARG A 352 12.39 6.01 -4.80
N ILE A 353 12.89 6.57 -5.90
CA ILE A 353 12.04 7.23 -6.89
C ILE A 353 11.18 6.13 -7.51
N ILE A 354 9.87 6.33 -7.61
CA ILE A 354 8.96 5.35 -8.19
C ILE A 354 8.43 5.87 -9.53
N SER A 355 7.85 7.06 -9.51
CA SER A 355 7.34 7.72 -10.71
C SER A 355 7.94 9.11 -10.87
N ALA A 356 7.56 9.83 -11.93
CA ALA A 356 7.94 11.22 -12.09
C ALA A 356 7.24 12.15 -11.08
N ARG A 357 6.08 11.72 -10.52
CA ARG A 357 5.26 12.47 -9.56
C ARG A 357 5.32 11.91 -8.13
N GLU A 358 5.73 10.66 -7.94
CA GLU A 358 5.71 9.96 -6.64
C GLU A 358 7.12 9.53 -6.19
N VAL A 359 7.50 9.95 -4.99
CA VAL A 359 8.77 9.59 -4.33
C VAL A 359 8.47 8.95 -2.97
N VAL A 360 8.99 7.73 -2.77
CA VAL A 360 8.88 7.02 -1.49
C VAL A 360 10.23 7.01 -0.77
N LEU A 361 10.17 7.31 0.52
CA LEU A 361 11.28 7.59 1.41
C LEU A 361 11.15 6.68 2.63
N TRP A 362 12.27 6.23 3.20
CA TRP A 362 12.29 5.64 4.54
C TRP A 362 13.26 6.35 5.46
N ARG A 363 12.89 6.47 6.74
CA ARG A 363 13.73 7.13 7.74
C ARG A 363 14.77 6.19 8.31
N TYR A 364 15.97 6.73 8.52
CA TYR A 364 16.99 6.16 9.39
C TYR A 364 17.03 7.04 10.65
N GLY A 365 16.58 6.50 11.79
CA GLY A 365 16.52 7.23 13.07
C GLY A 365 15.31 8.16 13.27
N HIS A 366 15.28 8.81 14.44
CA HIS A 366 14.12 9.51 14.99
C HIS A 366 14.23 11.05 14.85
N CYS A 367 13.85 11.60 13.69
CA CYS A 367 13.91 13.04 13.42
C CYS A 367 12.69 13.79 14.00
N ASN A 368 12.91 14.75 14.91
CA ASN A 368 11.85 15.48 15.62
C ASN A 368 11.39 16.80 14.95
N HIS A 369 11.72 17.05 13.67
CA HIS A 369 11.40 18.31 12.97
C HIS A 369 10.90 18.12 11.53
N THR A 370 9.59 18.32 11.33
CA THR A 370 8.91 18.35 10.03
C THR A 370 7.78 19.40 10.03
N SER A 371 8.12 20.66 10.30
CA SER A 371 7.17 21.78 10.51
C SER A 371 6.23 22.13 9.34
N ARG A 372 6.39 21.49 8.18
CA ARG A 372 5.59 21.71 6.95
C ARG A 372 4.91 20.45 6.41
N TRP A 373 4.97 19.33 7.13
CA TRP A 373 4.30 18.08 6.77
C TRP A 373 3.02 17.92 7.59
N GLU A 374 2.00 17.24 7.05
CA GLU A 374 0.91 16.76 7.89
C GLU A 374 1.46 15.67 8.81
N LYS A 375 1.32 15.86 10.14
CA LYS A 375 1.79 14.87 11.12
C LYS A 375 1.09 13.53 10.86
N GLY A 376 1.90 12.49 10.66
CA GLY A 376 1.48 11.20 10.17
C GLY A 376 0.33 10.54 10.94
N THR A 377 -0.27 9.57 10.26
CA THR A 377 -1.21 8.62 10.87
C THR A 377 -0.50 7.78 11.93
N ASP A 378 -1.25 7.12 12.82
CA ASP A 378 -0.70 6.31 13.92
C ASP A 378 0.19 5.13 13.45
N SER A 379 0.19 4.80 12.16
CA SER A 379 1.17 3.92 11.50
C SER A 379 2.54 4.56 11.23
N GLY A 380 2.78 5.79 11.69
CA GLY A 380 4.05 6.52 11.52
C GLY A 380 4.31 7.06 10.11
N VAL A 381 3.35 6.95 9.18
CA VAL A 381 3.52 7.38 7.79
C VAL A 381 3.22 8.88 7.65
N ASP A 382 4.25 9.67 7.38
CA ASP A 382 4.11 11.09 6.99
C ASP A 382 3.86 11.20 5.48
N THR A 383 3.05 12.18 5.08
CA THR A 383 2.64 12.39 3.69
C THR A 383 2.70 13.88 3.33
N TYR A 384 3.11 14.18 2.11
CA TYR A 384 2.97 15.49 1.50
C TYR A 384 2.41 15.34 0.09
N PHE A 385 1.25 15.94 -0.17
CA PHE A 385 0.67 16.07 -1.50
C PHE A 385 0.65 17.55 -1.87
N GLY A 386 1.39 17.96 -2.89
CA GLY A 386 1.50 19.38 -3.19
C GLY A 386 2.21 19.69 -4.52
N LEU A 387 2.75 20.90 -4.60
CA LEU A 387 3.39 21.43 -5.80
C LEU A 387 4.85 21.79 -5.54
N CYS A 388 5.75 21.29 -6.39
CA CYS A 388 7.12 21.78 -6.49
C CYS A 388 7.25 22.78 -7.65
N THR A 389 8.25 23.66 -7.53
CA THR A 389 8.75 24.54 -8.59
C THR A 389 10.25 24.34 -8.72
N TYR A 390 10.78 24.33 -9.94
CA TYR A 390 12.23 24.35 -10.12
C TYR A 390 12.80 25.76 -9.83
N PRO A 391 13.92 25.92 -9.11
CA PRO A 391 14.53 27.24 -8.90
C PRO A 391 14.81 27.95 -10.23
N GLY A 392 14.27 29.15 -10.43
CA GLY A 392 14.38 29.88 -11.69
C GLY A 392 13.34 29.48 -12.77
N ARG A 393 12.30 28.72 -12.43
CA ARG A 393 11.12 28.51 -13.29
C ARG A 393 9.82 28.77 -12.53
N GLU A 394 8.82 29.31 -13.22
CA GLU A 394 7.50 29.56 -12.65
C GLU A 394 6.57 28.33 -12.68
N LEU A 395 6.82 27.39 -13.60
CA LEU A 395 6.02 26.18 -13.82
C LEU A 395 5.98 25.30 -12.56
N ARG A 396 4.76 24.98 -12.10
CA ARG A 396 4.53 24.04 -10.99
C ARG A 396 4.29 22.64 -11.50
N HIS A 397 4.75 21.68 -10.71
CA HIS A 397 4.48 20.26 -10.94
C HIS A 397 3.94 19.63 -9.66
N ARG A 398 2.95 18.74 -9.80
CA ARG A 398 2.46 17.95 -8.66
C ARG A 398 3.56 16.97 -8.23
N ILE A 399 3.85 16.97 -6.94
CA ILE A 399 4.72 15.99 -6.28
C ILE A 399 4.02 15.42 -5.04
N ASP A 400 4.08 14.10 -4.96
CA ASP A 400 3.56 13.28 -3.88
C ASP A 400 4.76 12.64 -3.18
N LEU A 401 5.01 13.04 -1.93
CA LEU A 401 6.08 12.49 -1.10
C LEU A 401 5.47 11.63 0.01
N LYS A 402 6.01 10.43 0.18
CA LYS A 402 5.58 9.46 1.18
C LYS A 402 6.76 8.98 2.00
N VAL A 403 6.68 9.09 3.32
CA VAL A 403 7.74 8.70 4.25
C VAL A 403 7.23 7.59 5.15
N TYR A 404 7.78 6.39 4.99
CA TYR A 404 7.42 5.21 5.79
C TYR A 404 8.47 4.95 6.89
N PRO A 405 8.06 4.46 8.08
CA PRO A 405 8.93 3.72 8.98
C PRO A 405 9.57 2.53 8.27
N ARG A 406 10.79 2.16 8.70
CA ARG A 406 11.59 1.14 8.02
C ARG A 406 10.92 -0.24 8.00
N ASP A 407 10.22 -0.61 9.06
CA ASP A 407 9.61 -1.93 9.23
C ASP A 407 8.27 -2.13 8.49
N ILE A 408 7.73 -1.06 7.89
CA ILE A 408 6.59 -1.12 6.95
C ILE A 408 6.94 -0.60 5.55
N TYR A 409 8.20 -0.23 5.29
CA TYR A 409 8.65 0.33 4.01
C TYR A 409 8.39 -0.60 2.83
N ALA A 410 8.51 -1.93 2.99
CA ALA A 410 8.24 -2.89 1.92
C ALA A 410 6.79 -2.80 1.40
N PHE A 411 5.82 -2.57 2.29
CA PHE A 411 4.41 -2.37 1.94
C PHE A 411 4.18 -1.03 1.24
N GLY A 412 4.78 0.04 1.75
CA GLY A 412 4.74 1.36 1.12
C GLY A 412 5.34 1.34 -0.29
N LEU A 413 6.56 0.82 -0.43
CA LEU A 413 7.24 0.69 -1.73
C LEU A 413 6.39 -0.10 -2.73
N LEU A 414 5.84 -1.23 -2.32
CA LEU A 414 4.99 -2.06 -3.18
C LEU A 414 3.71 -1.33 -3.59
N ALA A 415 3.00 -0.72 -2.64
CA ALA A 415 1.74 -0.01 -2.88
C ALA A 415 1.87 1.20 -3.83
N TRP A 416 3.04 1.86 -3.86
CA TRP A 416 3.29 2.96 -4.80
C TRP A 416 3.97 2.51 -6.10
N THR A 417 4.74 1.41 -6.10
CA THR A 417 5.43 0.88 -7.31
C THR A 417 4.55 0.00 -8.18
N GLY A 418 3.55 -0.69 -7.61
CA GLY A 418 2.51 -1.36 -8.39
C GLY A 418 1.49 -0.38 -8.95
N ASN A 419 0.90 -0.68 -10.11
CA ASN A 419 -0.29 0.05 -10.55
C ASN A 419 -1.53 -0.32 -9.71
N ASP A 420 -2.63 0.44 -9.86
CA ASP A 420 -3.86 0.24 -9.08
C ASP A 420 -4.43 -1.18 -9.23
N VAL A 421 -4.21 -1.80 -10.37
CA VAL A 421 -4.66 -3.16 -10.72
C VAL A 421 -3.83 -4.25 -10.05
N LEU A 422 -2.49 -4.21 -10.08
CA LEU A 422 -1.64 -5.13 -9.33
C LEU A 422 -1.94 -5.02 -7.83
N ASN A 423 -1.99 -3.80 -7.30
CA ASN A 423 -2.34 -3.54 -5.89
C ASN A 423 -3.73 -4.08 -5.53
N ARG A 424 -4.69 -4.08 -6.46
CA ARG A 424 -6.00 -4.72 -6.28
C ARG A 424 -5.93 -6.25 -6.34
N ARG A 425 -5.12 -6.84 -7.26
CA ARG A 425 -4.90 -8.29 -7.35
C ARG A 425 -4.27 -8.83 -6.05
N LEU A 426 -3.19 -8.20 -5.57
CA LEU A 426 -2.49 -8.62 -4.34
C LEU A 426 -3.41 -8.53 -3.10
N ARG A 427 -4.21 -7.46 -2.97
CA ARG A 427 -5.22 -7.35 -1.90
C ARG A 427 -6.29 -8.45 -1.93
N LEU A 428 -6.73 -8.89 -3.11
CA LEU A 428 -7.67 -10.00 -3.24
C LEU A 428 -7.03 -11.36 -2.90
N VAL A 429 -5.75 -11.55 -3.20
CA VAL A 429 -4.98 -12.75 -2.81
C VAL A 429 -4.72 -12.78 -1.30
N ALA A 430 -4.48 -11.62 -0.68
CA ALA A 430 -4.47 -11.49 0.77
C ALA A 430 -5.84 -11.85 1.37
N GLU A 431 -6.93 -11.27 0.86
CA GLU A 431 -8.30 -11.56 1.33
C GLU A 431 -8.63 -13.07 1.21
N SER A 432 -8.23 -13.75 0.12
CA SER A 432 -8.45 -15.20 -0.02
C SER A 432 -7.59 -16.07 0.91
N LYS A 433 -6.45 -15.55 1.41
CA LYS A 433 -5.62 -16.21 2.43
C LYS A 433 -6.03 -15.85 3.88
N GLY A 434 -7.09 -15.06 4.07
CA GLY A 434 -7.54 -14.62 5.40
C GLY A 434 -6.80 -13.40 5.95
N PHE A 435 -6.21 -12.57 5.10
CA PHE A 435 -5.49 -11.35 5.48
C PHE A 435 -6.09 -10.10 4.84
N ARG A 436 -5.85 -8.94 5.45
CA ARG A 436 -6.06 -7.61 4.86
C ARG A 436 -4.71 -6.97 4.60
N MET A 437 -4.51 -6.50 3.37
CA MET A 437 -3.30 -5.79 2.95
C MET A 437 -3.62 -4.32 2.64
N ASP A 438 -2.74 -3.43 3.05
CA ASP A 438 -2.70 -2.01 2.64
C ASP A 438 -1.24 -1.53 2.55
N ASP A 439 -1.00 -0.23 2.35
CA ASP A 439 0.35 0.34 2.25
C ASP A 439 1.09 0.40 3.60
N THR A 440 0.46 -0.05 4.69
CA THR A 440 1.03 -0.07 6.04
C THR A 440 1.28 -1.46 6.61
N GLY A 441 0.83 -2.54 5.95
CA GLY A 441 1.05 -3.90 6.44
C GLY A 441 0.17 -5.00 5.83
N LEU A 442 0.33 -6.21 6.38
CA LEU A 442 -0.47 -7.40 6.10
C LEU A 442 -0.97 -8.01 7.42
N TYR A 443 -2.27 -7.93 7.64
CA TYR A 443 -2.89 -8.12 8.94
C TYR A 443 -3.89 -9.27 8.89
N PRO A 444 -4.01 -10.14 9.91
CA PRO A 444 -5.08 -11.13 9.97
C PRO A 444 -6.46 -10.48 9.83
N ALA A 445 -7.32 -11.04 8.98
CA ALA A 445 -8.70 -10.60 8.84
C ALA A 445 -9.61 -11.50 9.70
N THR A 446 -10.36 -10.92 10.63
CA THR A 446 -11.39 -11.70 11.34
C THR A 446 -12.55 -12.02 10.40
N GLN A 447 -13.21 -13.16 10.58
CA GLN A 447 -14.42 -13.44 9.81
C GLN A 447 -15.61 -12.70 10.40
N GLY A 448 -16.24 -11.83 9.59
CA GLY A 448 -17.48 -11.15 9.96
C GLY A 448 -18.69 -12.06 9.71
N SER A 449 -19.50 -12.28 10.74
CA SER A 449 -20.76 -13.03 10.60
C SER A 449 -21.69 -12.35 9.60
N GLY A 450 -22.28 -13.15 8.69
CA GLY A 450 -23.21 -12.66 7.66
C GLY A 450 -22.56 -11.92 6.49
N GLY A 451 -21.37 -12.32 6.05
CA GLY A 451 -20.78 -11.87 4.76
C GLY A 451 -20.27 -10.42 4.73
N LYS A 452 -20.24 -9.74 5.88
CA LYS A 452 -19.61 -8.42 6.01
C LYS A 452 -18.09 -8.59 6.15
N ARG A 453 -17.31 -7.71 5.50
CA ARG A 453 -15.86 -7.60 5.73
C ARG A 453 -15.58 -7.45 7.23
N GLY A 454 -14.84 -8.39 7.81
CA GLY A 454 -14.47 -8.34 9.23
C GLY A 454 -13.38 -7.33 9.55
N ALA A 455 -12.87 -7.38 10.78
CA ALA A 455 -11.91 -6.42 11.30
C ALA A 455 -10.49 -6.64 10.73
N LYS A 456 -9.68 -5.57 10.77
CA LYS A 456 -8.23 -5.60 10.62
C LYS A 456 -7.67 -5.98 12.01
N GLY A 457 -6.93 -7.08 12.13
CA GLY A 457 -6.22 -7.40 13.39
C GLY A 457 -5.11 -6.38 13.69
N SER A 458 -4.70 -6.24 14.95
CA SER A 458 -3.69 -5.23 15.34
C SER A 458 -2.30 -5.57 14.77
N ALA A 459 -1.82 -6.80 15.01
CA ALA A 459 -0.51 -7.25 14.55
C ALA A 459 -0.45 -7.37 13.02
N SER A 460 0.49 -6.65 12.39
CA SER A 460 0.94 -6.93 11.02
C SER A 460 1.99 -8.03 11.03
N LEU A 461 1.99 -8.85 9.98
CA LEU A 461 3.20 -9.57 9.56
C LEU A 461 4.27 -8.55 9.12
N LYS A 462 5.54 -8.84 9.38
CA LYS A 462 6.69 -8.03 8.97
C LYS A 462 7.43 -8.70 7.81
N PHE A 463 7.88 -7.88 6.85
CA PHE A 463 8.70 -8.27 5.72
C PHE A 463 9.65 -7.12 5.39
N ASP A 464 10.92 -7.42 5.12
CA ASP A 464 11.95 -6.42 4.84
C ASP A 464 12.01 -6.04 3.36
N THR A 465 11.56 -6.93 2.46
CA THR A 465 11.51 -6.68 1.02
C THR A 465 10.13 -6.92 0.41
N GLU A 466 9.89 -6.30 -0.76
CA GLU A 466 8.70 -6.57 -1.57
C GLU A 466 8.60 -8.06 -1.95
N LYS A 467 9.74 -8.71 -2.20
CA LYS A 467 9.80 -10.09 -2.72
C LYS A 467 9.23 -11.10 -1.73
N GLU A 468 9.51 -10.94 -0.44
CA GLU A 468 8.91 -11.74 0.62
C GLU A 468 7.37 -11.61 0.65
N ILE A 469 6.83 -10.40 0.39
CA ILE A 469 5.38 -10.18 0.32
C ILE A 469 4.77 -10.95 -0.86
N PHE A 470 5.41 -10.93 -2.03
CA PHE A 470 4.99 -11.73 -3.20
C PHE A 470 5.04 -13.23 -2.89
N GLU A 471 6.13 -13.72 -2.32
CA GLU A 471 6.31 -15.13 -1.94
C GLU A 471 5.29 -15.59 -0.89
N PHE A 472 5.06 -14.81 0.16
CA PHE A 472 4.03 -15.08 1.16
C PHE A 472 2.62 -15.13 0.54
N LEU A 473 2.30 -14.19 -0.36
CA LEU A 473 1.03 -14.20 -1.10
C LEU A 473 0.96 -15.33 -2.14
N GLY A 474 2.07 -16.00 -2.46
CA GLY A 474 2.13 -17.02 -3.52
C GLY A 474 1.87 -16.43 -4.90
N PHE A 475 2.20 -15.15 -5.10
CA PHE A 475 2.04 -14.45 -6.36
C PHE A 475 3.42 -14.37 -7.06
N PRO A 476 3.52 -14.64 -8.38
CA PRO A 476 4.81 -14.59 -9.08
C PRO A 476 5.48 -13.23 -8.92
N TRP A 477 6.76 -13.22 -8.54
CA TRP A 477 7.54 -11.98 -8.43
C TRP A 477 7.55 -11.22 -9.77
N LEU A 478 7.32 -9.91 -9.69
CA LEU A 478 7.37 -9.00 -10.82
C LEU A 478 8.33 -7.86 -10.52
N GLU A 479 9.34 -7.70 -11.37
CA GLU A 479 10.20 -6.52 -11.36
C GLU A 479 9.37 -5.26 -11.63
N PRO A 480 9.74 -4.07 -11.10
CA PRO A 480 8.95 -2.84 -11.21
C PRO A 480 8.49 -2.51 -12.64
N HIS A 481 9.31 -2.77 -13.66
CA HIS A 481 8.97 -2.51 -15.05
C HIS A 481 7.95 -3.51 -15.63
N GLN A 482 7.72 -4.65 -14.99
CA GLN A 482 6.71 -5.67 -15.32
C GLN A 482 5.37 -5.44 -14.58
N ARG A 483 5.28 -4.46 -13.67
CA ARG A 483 4.09 -4.24 -12.82
C ARG A 483 2.97 -3.44 -13.47
N ASN A 484 3.11 -3.08 -14.75
CA ASN A 484 2.05 -2.50 -15.57
C ASN A 484 1.11 -3.59 -16.10
N LEU A 485 0.42 -4.30 -15.18
CA LEU A 485 -0.58 -5.35 -15.41
C LEU A 485 -2.01 -4.81 -15.58
#